data_AF-A0A922YTA0-F1
#
_entry.id   AF-A0A922YTA0-F1
#
_cell.length_a   1.000
_cell.length_b   1.000
_cell.length_c   1.000
_cell.angle_alpha   90.00
_cell.angle_beta   90.00
_cell.angle_gamma   90.00
#
_symmetry.space_group_name_H-M   'P 1'
#
loop_
_entity.id
_entity.type
_entity.pdbx_description
1 polymer ?
#
loop_
_entity_poly.entity_id
_entity_poly.type
_entity_poly.pdbx_seq_one_letter_code
_entity_poly.pdbx_strand_id
1 'polypeptide(L)' 'RRFGGTVAMTSPSPAHQITLDLTPEGPASFIFEPPGFYIHTVQAGHLVTHLQPLGDFGEPQPFR' A
#
# COMPACT_ATOMS: atom_id res chain seq x y z
N ARG A 1 -19.46 9.13 6.91
CA ARG A 1 -20.41 8.63 5.87
C ARG A 1 -19.58 8.09 4.70
N ARG A 2 -19.86 6.88 4.19
CA ARG A 2 -19.18 6.34 2.99
C ARG A 2 -19.88 6.82 1.72
N PHE A 3 -19.12 7.04 0.64
CA PHE A 3 -19.69 7.32 -0.68
C PHE A 3 -20.24 6.01 -1.26
N GLY A 4 -21.54 5.93 -1.57
CA GLY A 4 -22.14 4.73 -2.18
C GLY A 4 -21.96 3.41 -1.41
N GLY A 5 -21.64 3.47 -0.11
CA GLY A 5 -21.28 2.26 0.66
C GLY A 5 -19.89 1.67 0.34
N THR A 6 -19.10 2.31 -0.52
CA THR A 6 -17.79 1.81 -0.98
C THR A 6 -16.63 2.33 -0.14
N VAL A 7 -15.48 1.68 -0.29
CA VAL A 7 -14.18 2.11 0.25
C VAL A 7 -13.35 2.64 -0.91
N ALA A 8 -12.75 3.82 -0.74
CA ALA A 8 -11.75 4.36 -1.65
C ALA A 8 -10.35 4.16 -1.05
N MET A 9 -9.37 3.92 -1.91
CA MET A 9 -8.00 3.60 -1.53
C MET A 9 -7.02 4.10 -2.60
N THR A 10 -5.87 4.61 -2.18
CA THR A 10 -4.72 4.91 -3.04
C THR A 10 -3.73 3.75 -3.03
N SER A 11 -3.08 3.49 -4.16
CA SER A 11 -2.04 2.46 -4.30
C SER A 11 -0.66 3.01 -3.99
N PRO A 12 0.25 2.22 -3.37
CA PRO A 12 1.67 2.55 -3.39
C PRO A 12 2.17 2.67 -4.83
N SER A 13 3.24 3.44 -4.98
CA SER A 13 4.00 3.56 -6.22
C SER A 13 4.95 2.36 -6.37
N PRO A 14 5.19 1.85 -7.59
CA PRO A 14 6.20 0.83 -7.83
C PRO A 14 7.64 1.37 -7.76
N ALA A 15 7.83 2.68 -7.51
CA ALA A 15 9.14 3.33 -7.42
C ALA A 15 9.27 4.13 -6.09
N HIS A 16 9.48 5.44 -6.16
CA HIS A 16 9.53 6.30 -4.97
C HIS A 16 8.14 6.54 -4.39
N GLN A 17 8.06 6.72 -3.07
CA GLN A 17 6.85 7.10 -2.37
C GLN A 17 6.84 8.60 -2.09
N ILE A 18 5.66 9.19 -2.02
CA ILE A 18 5.51 10.53 -1.45
C ILE A 18 5.61 10.40 0.07
N THR A 19 6.44 11.22 0.69
CA THR A 19 6.65 11.18 2.15
C THR A 19 5.32 11.40 2.86
N LEU A 20 5.03 10.58 3.89
CA LEU A 20 3.88 10.81 4.77
C LEU A 20 4.22 11.95 5.75
N ASP A 21 4.16 13.18 5.26
CA ASP A 21 4.22 14.39 6.07
C ASP A 21 2.80 14.92 6.29
N LEU A 22 2.39 15.01 7.55
CA LEU A 22 1.06 15.51 7.95
C LEU A 22 1.11 16.94 8.48
N THR A 23 2.25 17.62 8.37
CA THR A 23 2.38 19.03 8.75
C THR A 23 1.69 19.92 7.71
N PRO A 24 0.93 20.96 8.10
CA PRO A 24 0.19 21.80 7.15
C PRO A 24 1.06 22.48 6.10
N GLU A 25 2.30 22.84 6.48
CA GLU A 25 3.25 23.56 5.62
C GLU A 25 4.49 22.70 5.29
N GLY A 26 4.33 21.37 5.36
CA GLY A 26 5.37 20.42 5.01
C GLY A 26 5.77 20.53 3.54
N PRO A 27 7.07 20.43 3.20
CA PRO A 27 7.49 20.48 1.81
C PRO A 27 7.04 19.22 1.06
N ALA A 28 6.64 19.39 -0.21
CA ALA A 28 6.46 18.25 -1.10
C ALA A 28 7.79 17.49 -1.24
N SER A 29 7.78 16.21 -0.85
CA SER A 29 8.99 15.39 -0.83
C SER A 29 8.68 13.93 -1.17
N PHE A 30 9.72 13.21 -1.56
CA PHE A 30 9.66 11.78 -1.83
C PHE A 30 10.74 11.04 -1.03
N ILE A 31 10.51 9.75 -0.81
CA ILE A 31 11.43 8.84 -0.13
C ILE A 31 11.45 7.48 -0.82
N PHE A 32 12.58 6.77 -0.70
CA PHE A 32 12.75 5.40 -1.20
C PHE A 32 12.36 4.35 -0.14
N GLU A 33 11.22 4.57 0.51
CA GLU A 33 10.54 3.48 1.24
C GLU A 33 10.19 2.35 0.25
N PRO A 34 10.00 1.10 0.73
CA PRO A 34 9.76 -0.02 -0.15
C PRO A 34 8.67 0.26 -1.18
N PRO A 35 8.94 0.08 -2.48
CA PRO A 35 7.90 0.12 -3.49
C PRO A 35 6.88 -0.98 -3.25
N GLY A 36 5.72 -0.91 -3.89
CA GLY A 36 4.72 -1.96 -3.74
C GLY A 36 3.57 -1.85 -4.72
N PHE A 37 2.68 -2.84 -4.65
CA PHE A 37 1.41 -2.86 -5.38
C PHE A 37 0.35 -3.60 -4.58
N TYR A 38 -0.91 -3.45 -4.99
CA TYR A 38 -2.01 -4.24 -4.45
C TYR A 38 -2.38 -5.43 -5.33
N ILE A 39 -2.78 -6.53 -4.69
CA ILE A 39 -3.45 -7.65 -5.32
C ILE A 39 -4.89 -7.68 -4.83
N HIS A 40 -5.83 -7.59 -5.75
CA HIS A 40 -7.25 -7.65 -5.46
C HIS A 40 -7.81 -9.03 -5.79
N THR A 41 -8.46 -9.67 -4.82
CA THR A 41 -9.16 -10.94 -5.00
C THR A 41 -10.59 -10.82 -4.52
N VAL A 42 -11.51 -11.56 -5.14
CA VAL A 42 -12.90 -11.67 -4.66
C VAL A 42 -13.04 -13.02 -3.97
N GLN A 43 -13.38 -13.01 -2.69
CA GLN A 43 -13.54 -14.20 -1.86
C GLN A 43 -14.90 -14.18 -1.18
N ALA A 44 -15.71 -15.22 -1.41
CA ALA A 44 -17.08 -15.32 -0.88
C ALA A 44 -17.94 -14.05 -1.12
N GLY A 45 -17.77 -13.39 -2.27
CA GLY A 45 -18.48 -12.15 -2.61
C GLY A 45 -17.90 -10.86 -2.01
N HIS A 46 -16.78 -10.94 -1.29
CA HIS A 46 -16.09 -9.80 -0.71
C HIS A 46 -14.79 -9.48 -1.46
N LEU A 47 -14.50 -8.19 -1.66
CA LEU A 47 -13.21 -7.74 -2.19
C LEU A 47 -12.16 -7.77 -1.07
N VAL A 48 -11.11 -8.55 -1.27
CA VAL A 48 -9.92 -8.63 -0.41
C VAL A 48 -8.75 -8.01 -1.16
N THR A 49 -8.11 -7.01 -0.54
CA THR A 49 -6.93 -6.34 -1.08
C THR A 49 -5.71 -6.70 -0.25
N HIS A 50 -4.69 -7.27 -0.88
CA HIS A 50 -3.39 -7.57 -0.27
C HIS A 50 -2.35 -6.54 -0.71
N LEU A 51 -1.58 -6.00 0.23
CA LEU A 51 -0.40 -5.19 -0.07
C LEU A 51 0.80 -6.11 -0.28
N GLN A 52 1.49 -5.94 -1.41
CA GLN A 52 2.74 -6.62 -1.71
C GLN A 52 3.87 -5.60 -1.81
N PRO A 53 4.78 -5.57 -0.81
CA PRO A 53 6.04 -4.85 -0.93
C PRO A 53 6.92 -5.46 -2.04
N LEU A 54 7.63 -4.61 -2.75
CA LEU A 54 8.64 -4.95 -3.74
C LEU A 54 10.02 -4.69 -3.13
N GLY A 55 10.89 -5.70 -3.21
CA GLY A 55 12.24 -5.63 -2.67
C GLY A 55 12.79 -7.03 -2.41
N ASP A 56 14.09 -7.10 -2.13
CA ASP A 56 14.71 -8.30 -1.61
C ASP A 56 14.66 -8.26 -0.08
N PHE A 57 13.84 -9.13 0.51
CA PHE A 57 13.66 -9.26 1.95
C PHE A 57 14.17 -10.63 2.47
N GLY A 58 14.94 -11.34 1.64
CA GLY A 58 15.43 -12.68 1.93
C GLY A 58 14.38 -13.78 1.73
N GLU A 59 14.82 -15.01 2.01
CA GLU A 59 14.04 -16.23 1.78
C GLU A 59 12.95 -16.45 2.85
N PRO A 60 11.78 -16.99 2.47
CA PRO A 60 10.73 -17.36 3.42
C PRO A 60 11.24 -18.30 4.52
N GLN A 61 10.91 -17.98 5.77
CA GLN A 61 11.24 -18.80 6.94
C GLN A 61 9.97 -19.42 7.53
N PRO A 62 9.94 -20.72 7.85
CA PRO A 62 8.80 -21.32 8.52
C PRO A 62 8.71 -20.83 9.97
N PHE A 63 7.48 -20.63 10.46
CA PHE A 63 7.25 -20.47 11.89
C PHE A 63 7.62 -21.76 12.63
N ARG A 64 8.24 -21.64 13.81
CA ARG A 64 8.44 -22.76 14.75
C ARG A 64 7.48 -22.65 15.92
#